data_AF-A0A380P9M1-F1
#
_entry.id   AF-A0A380P9M1-F1
#
_cell.length_a   1.000
_cell.length_b   1.000
_cell.length_c   1.000
_cell.angle_alpha   90.00
_cell.angle_beta   90.00
_cell.angle_gamma   90.00
#
_symmetry.space_group_name_H-M   'P 1'
#
loop_
_entity.id
_entity.type
_entity.pdbx_description
1 polymer ?
#
loop_
_entity_poly.entity_id
_entity_poly.type
_entity_poly.pdbx_seq_one_letter_code
_entity_poly.pdbx_strand_id
1 'polypeptide(L)'
;MARTDEDIASSTYRIFNYYLEYINQERETIRVLLSPNGDPYFFDKIKQIIDQLFTNKLTELNGHFSDKLPISYSMELSITNLLNIVRHWLNSPDPESPDELAEILMQSRLLAPRDLLVFD
;
A
#
# COMPACT_ATOMS: atom_id res chain seq x y z
N MET A 1 -28.26 1.02 6.07
CA MET A 1 -27.75 -0.36 6.29
C MET A 1 -26.24 -0.27 6.39
N ALA A 2 -25.64 -0.83 7.44
CA ALA A 2 -24.18 -0.90 7.55
C ALA A 2 -23.66 -1.91 6.51
N ARG A 3 -22.56 -1.58 5.82
CA ARG A 3 -21.89 -2.51 4.89
C ARG A 3 -21.31 -3.68 5.69
N THR A 4 -21.37 -4.89 5.15
CA THR A 4 -20.75 -6.07 5.79
C THR A 4 -19.23 -6.04 5.59
N ASP A 5 -18.49 -6.80 6.39
CA ASP A 5 -17.02 -6.94 6.22
C ASP A 5 -16.65 -7.50 4.83
N GLU A 6 -17.52 -8.36 4.28
CA GLU A 6 -17.40 -8.92 2.93
C GLU A 6 -17.59 -7.85 1.85
N ASP A 7 -18.56 -6.94 2.02
CA ASP A 7 -18.75 -5.79 1.12
C ASP A 7 -17.52 -4.86 1.13
N ILE A 8 -16.94 -4.64 2.31
CA ILE A 8 -15.74 -3.80 2.47
C ILE A 8 -14.56 -4.46 1.77
N ALA A 9 -14.27 -5.74 2.08
CA ALA A 9 -13.18 -6.49 1.47
C ALA A 9 -13.30 -6.52 -0.06
N SER A 10 -14.49 -6.79 -0.60
CA SER A 10 -14.77 -6.79 -2.04
C SER A 10 -14.58 -5.40 -2.69
N SER A 11 -14.94 -4.33 -1.98
CA SER A 11 -14.74 -2.97 -2.48
C SER A 11 -13.27 -2.56 -2.47
N THR A 12 -12.53 -2.94 -1.42
CA THR A 12 -11.10 -2.68 -1.30
C THR A 12 -10.30 -3.44 -2.36
N TYR A 13 -10.63 -4.72 -2.59
CA TYR A 13 -10.04 -5.51 -3.69
C TYR A 13 -10.18 -4.78 -5.02
N ARG A 14 -11.41 -4.40 -5.37
CA ARG A 14 -11.71 -3.74 -6.65
C ARG A 14 -10.95 -2.42 -6.82
N ILE A 15 -10.80 -1.67 -5.73
CA ILE A 15 -10.02 -0.43 -5.72
C ILE A 15 -8.53 -0.72 -5.97
N PHE A 16 -7.94 -1.68 -5.25
CA PHE A 16 -6.54 -2.03 -5.47
C PHE A 16 -6.30 -2.51 -6.90
N ASN A 17 -7.11 -3.45 -7.38
CA ASN A 17 -6.94 -3.99 -8.72
C ASN A 17 -7.05 -2.88 -9.80
N TYR A 18 -8.05 -2.01 -9.69
CA TYR A 18 -8.22 -0.89 -10.63
C TYR A 18 -6.98 0.01 -10.72
N TYR A 19 -6.39 0.38 -9.57
CA TYR A 19 -5.20 1.23 -9.56
C TYR A 19 -3.93 0.48 -9.95
N LEU A 20 -3.81 -0.79 -9.57
CA LEU A 20 -2.67 -1.63 -9.98
C LEU A 20 -2.68 -1.87 -11.49
N GLU A 21 -3.84 -2.02 -12.12
CA GLU A 21 -3.95 -2.09 -13.58
C GLU A 21 -3.47 -0.82 -14.26
N TYR A 22 -3.88 0.34 -13.74
CA TYR A 22 -3.37 1.62 -14.25
C TYR A 22 -1.84 1.73 -14.09
N ILE A 23 -1.31 1.35 -12.92
CA ILE A 23 0.14 1.34 -12.68
C ILE A 23 0.83 0.36 -13.63
N ASN A 24 0.22 -0.80 -13.92
CA ASN A 24 0.78 -1.78 -14.83
C ASN A 24 0.82 -1.27 -16.28
N GLN A 25 -0.22 -0.57 -16.72
CA GLN A 25 -0.28 0.08 -18.04
C GLN A 25 0.82 1.13 -18.20
N GLU A 26 1.12 1.86 -17.13
CA GLU A 26 2.17 2.90 -17.08
C GLU A 26 3.49 2.41 -16.45
N ARG A 27 3.70 1.09 -16.38
CA ARG A 27 4.76 0.46 -15.57
C ARG A 27 6.13 1.05 -15.85
N GLU A 28 6.51 1.14 -17.12
CA GLU A 28 7.83 1.65 -17.51
C GLU A 28 8.02 3.11 -17.11
N THR A 29 7.01 3.95 -17.34
CA THR A 29 7.01 5.36 -16.94
C THR A 29 7.21 5.50 -15.43
N ILE A 30 6.39 4.78 -14.64
CA ILE A 30 6.42 4.84 -13.19
C ILE A 30 7.75 4.27 -12.66
N ARG A 31 8.26 3.18 -13.24
CA ARG A 31 9.54 2.58 -12.87
C ARG A 31 10.70 3.55 -13.12
N VAL A 32 10.72 4.25 -14.24
CA VAL A 32 11.74 5.26 -14.54
C VAL A 32 11.71 6.40 -13.52
N LEU A 33 10.52 6.92 -13.20
CA LEU A 33 10.35 7.98 -12.20
C LEU A 33 10.83 7.56 -10.80
N LEU A 34 10.67 6.28 -10.44
CA LEU A 34 11.08 5.69 -9.16
C LEU A 34 12.52 5.14 -9.15
N SER A 35 13.19 5.15 -10.31
CA SER A 35 14.55 4.63 -10.46
C SER A 35 15.59 5.56 -9.83
N PRO A 36 16.82 5.07 -9.57
CA PRO A 36 17.92 5.92 -9.10
C PRO A 36 18.26 7.10 -10.03
N ASN A 37 17.90 7.00 -11.31
CA ASN A 37 18.11 8.06 -12.31
C ASN A 37 16.91 9.00 -12.45
N GLY A 38 15.79 8.73 -11.76
CA GLY A 38 14.63 9.61 -11.67
C GLY A 38 14.84 10.77 -10.69
N ASP A 39 13.75 11.46 -10.32
CA ASP A 39 13.81 12.44 -9.23
C ASP A 39 13.98 11.68 -7.90
N PRO A 40 15.10 11.87 -7.16
CA PRO A 40 15.35 11.15 -5.91
C PRO A 40 14.28 11.42 -4.84
N TYR A 41 13.52 12.52 -4.95
CA TYR A 41 12.44 12.86 -4.04
C TYR A 41 11.06 12.40 -4.50
N PHE A 42 10.94 11.76 -5.67
CA PHE A 42 9.64 11.38 -6.23
C PHE A 42 8.87 10.42 -5.32
N PHE A 43 9.55 9.38 -4.81
CA PHE A 43 8.93 8.42 -3.89
C PHE A 43 8.49 9.09 -2.58
N ASP A 44 9.33 9.97 -2.02
CA ASP A 44 9.02 10.69 -0.78
C ASP A 44 7.83 11.64 -0.95
N LYS A 45 7.69 12.29 -2.12
CA LYS A 45 6.53 13.12 -2.44
C LYS A 45 5.24 12.29 -2.50
N ILE A 46 5.28 11.11 -3.14
CA ILE A 46 4.14 10.18 -3.17
C ILE A 46 3.75 9.76 -1.76
N LYS A 47 4.74 9.37 -0.95
CA LYS A 47 4.53 8.98 0.44
C LYS A 47 3.86 10.10 1.24
N GLN A 48 4.37 11.33 1.15
CA GLN A 48 3.79 12.49 1.85
C GLN A 48 2.32 12.75 1.46
N ILE A 49 2.00 12.64 0.17
CA ILE A 49 0.61 12.78 -0.31
C ILE A 49 -0.28 11.70 0.31
N ILE A 50 0.18 10.45 0.30
CA ILE A 50 -0.59 9.33 0.83
C ILE A 50 -0.76 9.43 2.34
N ASP A 51 0.29 9.77 3.08
CA ASP A 51 0.24 9.96 4.53
C ASP A 51 -0.77 11.07 4.90
N GLN A 52 -0.79 12.18 4.15
CA GLN A 52 -1.74 13.27 4.36
C GLN A 52 -3.18 12.84 4.05
N LEU A 53 -3.41 12.18 2.93
CA LEU A 53 -4.74 11.70 2.53
C LEU A 53 -5.28 10.69 3.54
N PHE A 54 -4.44 9.76 3.98
CA PHE A 54 -4.81 8.75 4.97
C PHE A 54 -5.12 9.39 6.32
N THR A 55 -4.27 10.29 6.81
CA THR A 55 -4.49 10.99 8.10
C THR A 55 -5.78 11.80 8.08
N ASN A 56 -6.05 12.51 6.97
CA ASN A 56 -7.29 13.26 6.80
C ASN A 56 -8.50 12.34 6.84
N LYS A 57 -8.45 11.22 6.10
CA LYS A 57 -9.56 10.27 6.05
C LYS A 57 -9.79 9.57 7.39
N LEU A 58 -8.72 9.21 8.08
CA LEU A 58 -8.79 8.61 9.42
C LEU A 58 -9.49 9.56 10.39
N THR A 59 -9.12 10.85 10.36
CA THR A 59 -9.73 11.89 11.20
C THR A 59 -11.20 12.12 10.85
N GLU A 60 -11.55 12.19 9.56
CA GLU A 60 -12.94 12.34 9.07
C GLU A 60 -13.85 11.22 9.59
N LEU A 61 -13.29 10.01 9.75
CA LEU A 61 -13.99 8.83 10.25
C LEU A 61 -13.95 8.70 11.78
N ASN A 62 -13.49 9.73 12.51
CA ASN A 62 -13.25 9.71 13.96
C ASN A 62 -12.29 8.59 14.41
N GLY A 63 -11.41 8.14 13.53
CA GLY A 63 -10.33 7.20 13.83
C GLY A 63 -9.09 7.90 14.37
N HIS A 64 -8.21 7.12 14.98
CA HIS A 64 -6.90 7.59 15.46
C HIS A 64 -5.88 6.46 15.36
N PHE A 65 -4.60 6.83 15.29
CA PHE A 65 -3.52 5.87 15.45
C PHE A 65 -3.48 5.36 16.89
N SER A 66 -3.12 4.09 17.07
CA SER A 66 -2.93 3.52 18.41
C SER A 66 -1.70 4.11 19.12
N ASP A 67 -1.82 4.29 20.42
CA ASP A 67 -0.78 4.80 21.32
C ASP A 67 0.37 3.81 21.58
N LYS A 68 0.31 2.60 20.99
CA LYS A 68 1.32 1.55 21.17
C LYS A 68 2.68 1.93 20.58
N LEU A 69 2.71 2.80 19.59
CA LEU A 69 3.92 3.28 18.92
C LEU A 69 3.78 4.76 18.58
N PRO A 70 4.89 5.52 18.48
CA PRO A 70 4.85 6.86 17.92
C PRO A 70 4.23 6.85 16.53
N ILE A 71 3.44 7.89 16.23
CA ILE A 71 2.63 7.99 14.99
C ILE A 71 3.48 7.78 13.74
N SER A 72 4.71 8.31 13.70
CA SER A 72 5.63 8.13 12.58
C SER A 72 5.87 6.65 12.25
N TYR A 73 6.16 5.82 13.26
CA TYR A 73 6.37 4.39 13.06
C TYR A 73 5.08 3.64 12.74
N SER A 74 3.96 4.05 13.35
CA SER A 74 2.64 3.50 13.01
C SER A 74 2.30 3.73 11.54
N MET A 75 2.63 4.90 10.98
CA MET A 75 2.41 5.23 9.57
C MET A 75 3.27 4.37 8.63
N GLU A 76 4.56 4.17 8.96
CA GLU A 76 5.45 3.32 8.16
C GLU A 76 4.89 1.89 8.04
N LEU A 77 4.34 1.36 9.14
CA LEU A 77 3.83 0.00 9.24
C LEU A 77 2.43 -0.17 8.68
N SER A 78 1.56 0.83 8.78
CA SER A 78 0.16 0.68 8.34
C SER A 78 -0.06 1.09 6.89
N ILE A 79 0.72 2.03 6.36
CA ILE A 79 0.49 2.62 5.03
C ILE A 79 1.72 2.61 4.14
N THR A 80 2.87 3.10 4.62
CA THR A 80 4.06 3.21 3.75
C THR A 80 4.54 1.85 3.25
N ASN A 81 4.33 0.78 4.02
CA ASN A 81 4.66 -0.58 3.57
C ASN A 81 3.93 -1.00 2.28
N LEU A 82 2.72 -0.49 1.99
CA LEU A 82 2.01 -0.77 0.73
C LEU A 82 2.80 -0.22 -0.46
N LEU A 83 3.32 1.01 -0.32
CA LEU A 83 4.12 1.64 -1.37
C LEU A 83 5.42 0.90 -1.61
N ASN A 84 6.01 0.36 -0.54
CA ASN A 84 7.21 -0.47 -0.66
C ASN A 84 6.91 -1.80 -1.39
N ILE A 85 5.76 -2.43 -1.14
CA ILE A 85 5.33 -3.64 -1.87
C ILE A 85 5.12 -3.32 -3.35
N VAL A 86 4.40 -2.24 -3.67
CA VAL A 86 4.19 -1.81 -5.07
C VAL A 86 5.52 -1.46 -5.76
N ARG A 87 6.43 -0.77 -5.06
CA ARG A 87 7.77 -0.47 -5.57
C ARG A 87 8.58 -1.74 -5.82
N HIS A 88 8.48 -2.74 -4.95
CA HIS A 88 9.10 -4.04 -5.16
C HIS A 88 8.56 -4.71 -6.42
N TRP A 89 7.24 -4.80 -6.55
CA TRP A 89 6.57 -5.38 -7.71
C TRP A 89 6.93 -4.70 -9.05
N LEU A 90 7.00 -3.37 -9.07
CA LEU A 90 7.42 -2.60 -10.26
C LEU A 90 8.84 -2.93 -10.72
N ASN A 91 9.72 -3.32 -9.80
CA ASN A 91 11.12 -3.64 -10.07
C ASN A 91 11.37 -5.14 -10.25
N SER A 92 10.35 -5.99 -10.08
CA SER A 92 10.50 -7.43 -10.27
C SER A 92 10.74 -7.76 -11.75
N PRO A 93 11.72 -8.63 -12.07
CA PRO A 93 11.93 -9.11 -13.44
C PRO A 93 10.81 -10.03 -13.93
N ASP A 94 10.11 -10.69 -13.00
CA ASP A 94 8.94 -11.55 -13.26
C ASP A 94 7.85 -11.14 -12.25
N PRO A 95 7.10 -10.07 -12.55
CA PRO A 95 6.12 -9.52 -11.63
C PRO A 95 4.82 -10.32 -11.66
N GLU A 96 4.16 -10.41 -10.51
CA GLU A 96 2.79 -10.91 -10.40
C GLU A 96 1.83 -10.08 -11.28
N SER A 97 0.69 -10.65 -11.65
CA SER A 97 -0.40 -9.87 -12.27
C SER A 97 -0.98 -8.84 -11.29
N PRO A 98 -1.64 -7.77 -11.78
CA PRO A 98 -2.34 -6.81 -10.92
C PRO A 98 -3.36 -7.44 -9.96
N ASP A 99 -4.06 -8.48 -10.42
CA ASP A 99 -4.99 -9.27 -9.60
C ASP A 99 -4.27 -9.99 -8.45
N GLU A 100 -3.20 -10.74 -8.75
CA GLU A 100 -2.40 -11.45 -7.75
C GLU A 100 -1.78 -10.49 -6.73
N LEU A 101 -1.26 -9.34 -7.20
CA LEU A 101 -0.74 -8.32 -6.30
C LEU A 101 -1.85 -7.71 -5.42
N ALA A 102 -3.05 -7.49 -5.95
CA ALA A 102 -4.17 -7.00 -5.15
C ALA A 102 -4.50 -7.97 -4.01
N GLU A 103 -4.47 -9.29 -4.27
CA GLU A 103 -4.63 -10.32 -3.24
C GLU A 103 -3.51 -10.26 -2.19
N ILE A 104 -2.25 -10.13 -2.61
CA ILE A 104 -1.09 -9.98 -1.71
C ILE A 104 -1.26 -8.73 -0.83
N LEU A 105 -1.63 -7.58 -1.40
CA LEU A 105 -1.84 -6.35 -0.64
C LEU A 105 -2.97 -6.50 0.38
N MET A 106 -4.06 -7.17 0.02
CA MET A 106 -5.15 -7.48 0.96
C MET A 106 -4.71 -8.41 2.08
N GLN A 107 -4.06 -9.53 1.76
CA GLN A 107 -3.55 -10.48 2.75
C GLN A 107 -2.57 -9.81 3.72
N SER A 108 -1.71 -8.93 3.22
CA SER A 108 -0.75 -8.18 4.06
C SER A 108 -1.43 -7.30 5.13
N ARG A 109 -2.71 -6.92 4.95
CA ARG A 109 -3.45 -6.14 5.96
C ARG A 109 -3.95 -6.99 7.13
N LEU A 110 -3.97 -8.31 6.98
CA LEU A 110 -4.49 -9.26 7.98
C LEU A 110 -3.37 -9.92 8.80
N LEU A 111 -2.11 -9.73 8.40
CA LEU A 111 -0.94 -10.36 9.01
C LEU A 111 -0.15 -9.36 9.85
N ALA A 112 0.22 -9.74 11.07
CA ALA A 112 1.22 -8.99 11.81
C ALA A 112 2.63 -9.36 11.30
N PRO A 113 3.63 -8.46 11.39
CA PRO A 113 4.98 -8.74 10.89
C PRO A 113 5.61 -10.03 11.46
N ARG A 114 5.29 -10.37 12.71
CA ARG A 114 5.75 -11.60 13.36
C ARG A 114 5.20 -12.87 12.72
N ASP A 115 4.04 -12.81 12.08
CA ASP A 115 3.39 -13.96 11.45
C ASP A 115 4.08 -14.33 10.12
N LEU A 116 4.96 -13.45 9.61
CA LEU A 116 5.73 -13.65 8.38
C LEU A 116 7.09 -14.33 8.61
N LEU A 117 7.47 -14.58 9.87
CA LEU A 117 8.78 -15.13 10.24
C LEU A 117 8.59 -16.45 10.98
N VAL A 118 9.19 -17.52 10.46
CA VAL A 118 9.21 -18.85 11.08
C VAL A 118 10.60 -19.11 11.64
N PHE A 119 10.68 -19.57 12.89
CA PHE A 119 11.93 -19.96 13.54
C PHE A 119 11.85 -21.46 13.83
N ASP A 120 12.72 -22.23 13.20
CA ASP A 120 12.93 -23.66 13.46
C ASP A 120 13.98 -23.89 14.57
#